data_AF-A0A7Y0CXB1-F1
#
_entry.id   AF-A0A7Y0CXB1-F1
#
_cell.length_a   1.000
_cell.length_b   1.000
_cell.length_c   1.000
_cell.angle_alpha   90.00
_cell.angle_beta   90.00
_cell.angle_gamma   90.00
#
_symmetry.space_group_name_H-M   'P 1'
#
loop_
_entity.id
_entity.type
_entity.pdbx_description
1 polymer ?
#
loop_
_entity_poly.entity_id
_entity_poly.type
_entity_poly.pdbx_seq_one_letter_code
_entity_poly.pdbx_strand_id
1 'polypeptide(L)'
;MLYYIIRRSIAAVLMLAVISVVTFFMFYAGPTDPARLTCGKNCTPVSIEANRKALGLDKPVPVQYASFVKGLFVERIFPDDPVFQKQNPDKITPCPAPCLGYSVLQTKLVTDIIKERLPVTVSITMGAFALWIIFGVGFGIVAALRRGSIVDRGLVSLALVLYSFPAFFIALLMYNYLSTQWGLLPPPAYVSIFDSPTQWAQGLLLPWLSLASLFAAAY
;
A
#
# COMPACT_ATOMS: atom_id res chain seq x y z
N MET A 1 26.98 -22.80 0.21
CA MET A 1 25.67 -22.16 0.48
C MET A 1 25.78 -20.89 1.32
N LEU A 2 26.56 -20.87 2.41
CA LEU A 2 26.73 -19.67 3.27
C LEU A 2 27.22 -18.42 2.50
N TYR A 3 28.26 -18.56 1.67
CA TYR A 3 28.78 -17.46 0.83
C TYR A 3 27.71 -16.89 -0.12
N TYR A 4 26.88 -17.75 -0.70
CA TYR A 4 25.78 -17.34 -1.59
C TYR A 4 24.72 -16.55 -0.82
N ILE A 5 24.32 -17.03 0.38
CA ILE A 5 23.37 -16.34 1.24
C ILE A 5 23.91 -14.96 1.62
N ILE A 6 25.16 -14.87 2.10
CA ILE A 6 25.79 -13.59 2.47
C ILE A 6 25.81 -12.62 1.29
N ARG A 7 26.30 -13.06 0.12
CA ARG A 7 26.35 -12.23 -1.09
C ARG A 7 24.96 -11.72 -1.47
N ARG A 8 23.94 -12.57 -1.39
CA ARG A 8 22.55 -12.22 -1.73
C ARG A 8 21.92 -11.30 -0.70
N SER A 9 22.17 -11.50 0.59
CA SER A 9 21.72 -10.63 1.67
C SER A 9 22.35 -9.24 1.56
N ILE A 10 23.65 -9.14 1.27
CA ILE A 10 24.32 -7.86 1.04
C ILE A 10 23.69 -7.15 -0.17
N ALA A 11 23.50 -7.86 -1.29
CA ALA A 11 22.86 -7.29 -2.47
C ALA A 11 21.43 -6.78 -2.18
N ALA A 12 20.66 -7.52 -1.38
CA ALA A 12 19.32 -7.12 -0.96
C ALA A 12 19.33 -5.87 -0.07
N VAL A 13 20.24 -5.81 0.92
CA VAL A 13 20.39 -4.63 1.79
C VAL A 13 20.83 -3.40 0.99
N LEU A 14 21.79 -3.57 0.07
CA LEU A 14 22.22 -2.50 -0.83
C LEU A 14 21.08 -2.03 -1.74
N MET A 15 20.30 -2.95 -2.30
CA MET A 15 19.14 -2.60 -3.12
C MET A 15 18.10 -1.81 -2.30
N LEU A 16 17.77 -2.25 -1.09
CA LEU A 16 16.84 -1.54 -0.22
C LEU A 16 17.36 -0.14 0.15
N ALA A 17 18.67 -0.02 0.45
CA ALA A 17 19.29 1.27 0.74
C ALA A 17 19.27 2.21 -0.47
N VAL A 18 19.54 1.69 -1.68
CA VAL A 18 19.47 2.49 -2.92
C VAL A 18 18.03 2.95 -3.16
N ILE A 19 17.05 2.05 -3.04
CA ILE A 19 15.63 2.40 -3.22
C ILE A 19 15.21 3.43 -2.17
N SER A 20 15.58 3.27 -0.90
CA SER A 20 15.22 4.23 0.15
C SER A 20 15.83 5.61 -0.09
N VAL A 21 17.11 5.68 -0.50
CA VAL A 21 17.75 6.95 -0.89
C VAL A 21 17.02 7.57 -2.07
N VAL A 22 16.85 6.84 -3.17
CA VAL A 22 16.22 7.36 -4.40
C VAL A 22 14.80 7.86 -4.13
N THR A 23 13.99 7.06 -3.43
CA THR A 23 12.61 7.44 -3.07
C THR A 23 12.57 8.66 -2.16
N PHE A 24 13.47 8.77 -1.18
CA PHE A 24 13.55 9.93 -0.30
C PHE A 24 13.90 11.20 -1.08
N PHE A 25 14.92 11.14 -1.94
CA PHE A 25 15.34 12.29 -2.75
C PHE A 25 14.32 12.68 -3.82
N MET A 26 13.50 11.74 -4.30
CA MET A 26 12.43 12.03 -5.25
C MET A 26 11.41 13.06 -4.72
N PHE A 27 11.14 13.08 -3.41
CA PHE A 27 10.27 14.10 -2.80
C PHE A 27 10.89 15.51 -2.82
N TYR A 28 12.22 15.61 -2.86
CA TYR A 28 12.94 16.88 -2.95
C TYR A 28 13.22 17.32 -4.39
N ALA A 29 13.19 16.38 -5.34
CA ALA A 29 13.33 16.67 -6.76
C ALA A 29 12.04 17.24 -7.39
N GLY A 30 10.89 17.09 -6.71
CA GLY A 30 9.62 17.63 -7.18
C GLY A 30 9.52 19.16 -7.01
N PRO A 31 8.66 19.84 -7.81
CA PRO A 31 8.49 21.30 -7.74
C PRO A 31 7.71 21.78 -6.51
N THR A 32 7.17 20.86 -5.70
CA THR A 32 6.30 21.17 -4.56
C THR A 32 7.05 20.92 -3.25
N ASP A 33 6.97 21.88 -2.34
CA ASP A 33 7.49 21.75 -0.98
C ASP A 33 6.87 20.53 -0.26
N PRO A 34 7.68 19.59 0.27
CA PRO A 34 7.17 18.42 0.98
C PRO A 34 6.32 18.80 2.20
N ALA A 35 6.58 19.92 2.87
CA ALA A 35 5.76 20.38 3.99
C ALA A 35 4.32 20.69 3.56
N ARG A 36 4.12 21.17 2.32
CA ARG A 36 2.79 21.44 1.76
C ARG A 36 2.00 20.15 1.46
N LEU A 37 2.65 19.00 1.32
CA LEU A 37 1.95 17.72 1.16
C LEU A 37 1.37 17.19 2.48
N THR A 38 1.79 17.77 3.61
CA THR A 38 1.40 17.32 4.96
C THR A 38 0.21 18.09 5.53
N CYS A 39 -0.27 19.11 4.82
CA CYS A 39 -1.43 19.91 5.21
C CYS A 39 -2.69 19.49 4.44
N GLY A 40 -3.86 19.75 5.05
CA GLY A 40 -5.16 19.51 4.43
C GLY A 40 -5.52 20.58 3.39
N LYS A 41 -6.80 20.60 2.98
CA LYS A 41 -7.31 21.50 1.93
C LYS A 41 -7.09 23.00 2.20
N ASN A 42 -7.12 23.41 3.48
CA ASN A 42 -6.95 24.81 3.89
C ASN A 42 -5.55 25.08 4.43
N CYS A 43 -4.56 24.98 3.55
CA CYS A 43 -3.15 25.11 3.91
C CYS A 43 -2.71 26.58 3.90
N THR A 44 -2.51 27.17 5.07
CA THR A 44 -1.99 28.54 5.22
C THR A 44 -0.45 28.51 5.30
N PRO A 45 0.25 29.60 4.92
CA PRO A 45 1.71 29.68 5.05
C PRO A 45 2.21 29.39 6.47
N VAL A 46 1.45 29.82 7.49
CA VAL A 46 1.74 29.55 8.91
C VAL A 46 1.67 28.05 9.22
N SER A 47 0.66 27.34 8.71
CA SER A 47 0.53 25.89 8.91
C SER A 47 1.62 25.08 8.22
N ILE A 48 2.09 25.54 7.04
CA ILE A 48 3.19 24.89 6.31
C ILE A 48 4.47 24.98 7.13
N GLU A 49 4.80 26.17 7.63
CA GLU A 49 6.02 26.38 8.43
C GLU A 49 5.97 25.62 9.77
N ALA A 50 4.79 25.58 10.41
CA ALA A 50 4.59 24.77 11.61
C ALA A 50 4.82 23.27 11.33
N ASN A 51 4.26 22.74 10.24
CA ASN A 51 4.47 21.33 9.85
C ASN A 51 5.93 21.05 9.45
N ARG A 52 6.58 22.01 8.78
CA ARG A 52 7.99 21.91 8.38
C ARG A 52 8.88 21.68 9.59
N LYS A 53 8.72 22.50 10.63
CA LYS A 53 9.44 22.34 11.90
C LYS A 53 9.01 21.08 12.65
N ALA A 54 7.71 20.80 12.70
CA ALA A 54 7.18 19.63 13.42
C ALA A 54 7.69 18.29 12.87
N LEU A 55 8.02 18.22 11.58
CA LEU A 55 8.53 17.02 10.92
C LEU A 55 10.05 17.04 10.72
N GLY A 56 10.74 18.12 11.13
CA GLY A 56 12.18 18.28 10.93
C GLY A 56 12.60 18.56 9.48
N LEU A 57 11.67 19.04 8.64
CA LEU A 57 11.89 19.37 7.23
C LEU A 57 12.69 20.67 7.03
N ASP A 58 12.91 21.43 8.10
CA ASP A 58 13.77 22.62 8.17
C ASP A 58 15.27 22.28 8.22
N LYS A 59 15.63 21.04 8.59
CA LYS A 59 17.03 20.57 8.69
C LYS A 59 17.61 20.26 7.31
N PRO A 60 18.96 20.22 7.15
CA PRO A 60 19.58 19.79 5.89
C PRO A 60 19.12 18.39 5.47
N VAL A 61 18.83 18.19 4.17
CA VAL A 61 18.29 16.93 3.62
C VAL A 61 19.05 15.67 4.07
N PRO A 62 20.40 15.65 4.14
CA PRO A 62 21.13 14.48 4.64
C PRO A 62 20.83 14.16 6.11
N VAL A 63 20.61 15.18 6.96
CA VAL A 63 20.26 15.02 8.37
C VAL A 63 18.86 14.44 8.51
N GLN A 64 17.94 14.85 7.64
CA GLN A 64 16.59 14.31 7.62
C GLN A 64 16.58 12.83 7.24
N TYR A 65 17.33 12.46 6.19
CA TYR A 65 17.48 11.07 5.79
C TYR A 65 18.14 10.22 6.90
N ALA A 66 19.21 10.75 7.51
CA ALA A 66 19.87 10.07 8.64
C ALA A 66 18.91 9.88 9.82
N SER A 67 18.07 10.88 10.12
CA SER A 67 17.05 10.78 11.17
C SER A 67 15.95 9.76 10.83
N PHE A 68 15.55 9.67 9.57
CA PHE A 68 14.62 8.65 9.07
C PHE A 68 15.20 7.24 9.24
N VAL A 69 16.42 6.99 8.73
CA VAL A 69 17.08 5.69 8.83
C VAL A 69 17.35 5.30 10.29
N LYS A 70 17.80 6.26 11.12
CA LYS A 70 18.00 6.03 12.56
C LYS A 70 16.69 5.65 13.25
N GLY A 71 15.56 6.22 12.82
CA GLY A 71 14.23 5.91 13.32
C GLY A 71 13.82 4.45 13.18
N LEU A 72 14.40 3.72 12.23
CA LEU A 72 14.15 2.27 12.10
C LEU A 72 14.66 1.47 13.31
N PHE A 73 15.65 1.99 14.02
CA PHE A 73 16.34 1.29 15.10
C PHE A 73 16.23 1.99 16.45
N VAL A 74 15.91 3.29 16.46
CA VAL A 74 15.85 4.12 17.67
C VAL A 74 14.51 4.86 17.70
N GLU A 75 13.98 5.06 18.91
CA GLU A 75 12.81 5.89 19.12
C GLU A 75 13.04 7.31 18.56
N ARG A 76 12.00 7.86 17.94
CA ARG A 76 11.95 9.27 17.51
C ARG A 76 10.81 9.98 18.23
N ILE A 77 10.91 11.29 18.32
CA ILE A 77 9.92 12.10 19.01
C ILE A 77 9.34 13.10 18.01
N PHE A 78 8.02 13.24 18.00
CA PHE A 78 7.30 14.22 17.21
C PHE A 78 6.45 15.12 18.12
N PRO A 79 6.36 16.44 17.87
CA PRO A 79 7.05 17.23 16.84
C PRO A 79 8.58 17.30 17.02
N ASP A 80 9.37 17.30 15.94
CA ASP A 80 10.85 17.40 15.93
C ASP A 80 11.35 18.87 16.09
N ASP A 81 10.67 19.65 16.93
CA ASP A 81 11.00 21.03 17.28
C ASP A 81 11.36 21.10 18.78
N PRO A 82 12.65 21.29 19.13
CA PRO A 82 13.10 21.38 20.52
C PRO A 82 12.47 22.54 21.30
N VAL A 83 12.11 23.64 20.64
CA VAL A 83 11.45 24.79 21.29
C VAL A 83 10.01 24.42 21.64
N PHE A 84 9.30 23.82 20.68
CA PHE A 84 7.93 23.35 20.89
C PHE A 84 7.84 22.29 22.00
N GLN A 85 8.78 21.32 22.01
CA GLN A 85 8.85 20.27 23.03
C GLN A 85 9.04 20.85 24.44
N LYS A 86 9.91 21.86 24.60
CA LYS A 86 10.14 22.52 25.90
C LYS A 86 8.92 23.32 26.37
N GLN A 87 8.19 23.93 25.45
CA GLN A 87 7.01 24.74 25.75
C GLN A 87 5.74 23.89 25.98
N ASN A 88 5.64 22.72 25.35
CA ASN A 88 4.46 21.87 25.36
C ASN A 88 4.84 20.41 25.66
N PRO A 89 5.26 20.07 26.89
CA PRO A 89 5.66 18.71 27.24
C PRO A 89 4.53 17.68 27.04
N ASP A 90 3.27 18.11 27.16
CA ASP A 90 2.09 17.24 27.03
C ASP A 90 1.73 16.88 25.58
N LYS A 91 2.32 17.55 24.58
CA LYS A 91 2.01 17.35 23.15
C LYS A 91 3.11 16.59 22.40
N ILE A 92 3.85 15.76 23.15
CA ILE A 92 4.95 14.97 22.63
C ILE A 92 4.47 13.55 22.36
N THR A 93 4.65 13.10 21.12
CA THR A 93 4.32 11.73 20.70
C THR A 93 5.61 10.93 20.51
N PRO A 94 5.95 9.99 21.42
CA PRO A 94 7.05 9.07 21.19
C PRO A 94 6.69 8.08 20.09
N CYS A 95 7.63 7.84 19.19
CA CYS A 95 7.52 6.93 18.06
C CYS A 95 8.54 5.80 18.27
N PRO A 96 8.13 4.66 18.86
CA PRO A 96 9.04 3.56 19.15
C PRO A 96 9.60 2.95 17.86
N ALA A 97 10.82 2.39 17.94
CA ALA A 97 11.43 1.70 16.82
C ALA A 97 10.65 0.40 16.47
N PRO A 98 10.39 0.09 15.19
CA PRO A 98 10.73 0.87 14.00
C PRO A 98 9.78 2.04 13.75
N CYS A 99 10.34 3.25 13.77
CA CYS A 99 9.61 4.49 13.57
C CYS A 99 9.65 4.93 12.09
N LEU A 100 8.52 4.76 11.39
CA LEU A 100 8.36 5.16 9.99
C LEU A 100 7.89 6.62 9.81
N GLY A 101 7.66 7.33 10.92
CA GLY A 101 7.27 8.74 10.94
C GLY A 101 5.88 8.96 11.55
N TYR A 102 5.41 10.20 11.41
CA TYR A 102 4.14 10.68 11.96
C TYR A 102 3.28 11.29 10.85
N SER A 103 2.00 10.91 10.81
CA SER A 103 1.03 11.50 9.88
C SER A 103 0.31 12.67 10.55
N VAL A 104 0.57 13.89 10.07
CA VAL A 104 -0.14 15.09 10.55
C VAL A 104 -1.63 15.03 10.18
N LEU A 105 -1.94 14.49 9.00
CA LEU A 105 -3.31 14.37 8.49
C LEU A 105 -4.17 13.38 9.27
N GLN A 106 -3.59 12.24 9.68
CA GLN A 106 -4.30 11.19 10.44
C GLN A 106 -4.03 11.27 11.94
N THR A 107 -3.15 12.16 12.38
CA THR A 107 -2.76 12.37 13.78
C THR A 107 -2.34 11.04 14.45
N LYS A 108 -1.59 10.21 13.72
CA LYS A 108 -1.15 8.86 14.13
C LYS A 108 0.27 8.58 13.66
N LEU A 109 0.95 7.65 14.33
CA LEU A 109 2.22 7.10 13.85
C LEU A 109 1.98 6.32 12.54
N VAL A 110 2.89 6.48 11.58
CA VAL A 110 2.82 5.77 10.28
C VAL A 110 2.93 4.27 10.49
N THR A 111 3.74 3.83 11.45
CA THR A 111 3.88 2.42 11.81
C THR A 111 2.55 1.82 12.27
N ASP A 112 1.74 2.56 13.05
CA ASP A 112 0.44 2.07 13.52
C ASP A 112 -0.59 2.05 12.39
N ILE A 113 -0.59 3.07 11.53
CA ILE A 113 -1.43 3.09 10.32
C ILE A 113 -1.14 1.86 9.44
N ILE A 114 0.13 1.52 9.26
CA ILE A 114 0.53 0.33 8.49
C ILE A 114 0.06 -0.94 9.20
N LYS A 115 0.27 -1.07 10.51
CA LYS A 115 -0.19 -2.24 11.29
C LYS A 115 -1.72 -2.42 11.22
N GLU A 116 -2.49 -1.35 11.29
CA GLU A 116 -3.95 -1.37 11.20
C GLU A 116 -4.42 -1.85 9.81
N ARG A 117 -3.73 -1.47 8.73
CA ARG A 117 -4.12 -1.81 7.34
C ARG A 117 -3.52 -3.10 6.81
N LEU A 118 -2.40 -3.55 7.37
CA LEU A 118 -1.66 -4.72 6.89
C LEU A 118 -2.53 -5.99 6.79
N PRO A 119 -3.34 -6.36 7.81
CA PRO A 119 -4.18 -7.57 7.73
C PRO A 119 -5.21 -7.49 6.60
N VAL A 120 -5.75 -6.29 6.35
CA VAL A 120 -6.72 -6.05 5.27
C VAL A 120 -6.05 -6.24 3.90
N THR A 121 -4.88 -5.62 3.70
CA THR A 121 -4.12 -5.77 2.45
C THR A 121 -3.73 -7.22 2.20
N VAL A 122 -3.18 -7.92 3.21
CA VAL A 122 -2.82 -9.33 3.09
C VAL A 122 -4.04 -10.19 2.75
N SER A 123 -5.18 -9.97 3.41
CA SER A 123 -6.41 -10.72 3.14
C SER A 123 -6.93 -10.52 1.71
N ILE A 124 -6.90 -9.27 1.21
CA ILE A 124 -7.31 -8.95 -0.16
C ILE A 124 -6.36 -9.60 -1.18
N THR A 125 -5.05 -9.42 -0.99
CA THR A 125 -4.04 -9.93 -1.93
C THR A 125 -4.01 -11.46 -1.96
N MET A 126 -4.08 -12.12 -0.80
CA MET A 126 -4.02 -13.59 -0.73
C MET A 126 -5.23 -14.24 -1.40
N GLY A 127 -6.44 -13.73 -1.16
CA GLY A 127 -7.64 -14.28 -1.81
C GLY A 127 -7.66 -14.00 -3.31
N ALA A 128 -7.29 -12.78 -3.73
CA ALA A 128 -7.16 -12.46 -5.15
C ALA A 128 -6.12 -13.35 -5.85
N PHE A 129 -4.97 -13.59 -5.21
CA PHE A 129 -3.92 -14.46 -5.72
C PHE A 129 -4.37 -15.91 -5.84
N ALA A 130 -5.11 -16.43 -4.86
CA ALA A 130 -5.67 -17.78 -4.91
C ALA A 130 -6.65 -17.94 -6.08
N LEU A 131 -7.58 -17.00 -6.25
CA LEU A 131 -8.51 -17.01 -7.38
C LEU A 131 -7.78 -16.85 -8.72
N TRP A 132 -6.75 -16.01 -8.77
CA TRP A 132 -5.93 -15.81 -9.95
C TRP A 132 -5.21 -17.10 -10.38
N ILE A 133 -4.63 -17.86 -9.44
CA ILE A 133 -4.03 -19.17 -9.75
C ILE A 133 -5.09 -20.14 -10.27
N ILE A 134 -6.23 -20.23 -9.58
CA ILE A 134 -7.26 -21.21 -9.92
C ILE A 134 -7.84 -20.93 -11.31
N PHE A 135 -8.21 -19.68 -11.58
CA PHE A 135 -8.90 -19.30 -12.81
C PHE A 135 -7.95 -18.83 -13.90
N GLY A 136 -7.02 -17.92 -13.63
CA GLY A 136 -6.08 -17.41 -14.62
C GLY A 136 -5.16 -18.50 -15.15
N VAL A 137 -4.37 -19.11 -14.26
CA VAL A 137 -3.45 -20.19 -14.67
C VAL A 137 -4.23 -21.42 -15.16
N GLY A 138 -5.37 -21.74 -14.54
CA GLY A 138 -6.24 -22.83 -14.99
C GLY A 138 -6.74 -22.64 -16.42
N PHE A 139 -7.31 -21.48 -16.75
CA PHE A 139 -7.77 -21.17 -18.10
C PHE A 139 -6.60 -21.07 -19.09
N GLY A 140 -5.46 -20.53 -18.68
CA GLY A 140 -4.24 -20.51 -19.49
C GLY A 140 -3.75 -21.91 -19.87
N ILE A 141 -3.74 -22.85 -18.92
CA ILE A 141 -3.39 -24.26 -19.19
C ILE A 141 -4.41 -24.90 -20.14
N VAL A 142 -5.71 -24.69 -19.93
CA VAL A 142 -6.76 -25.24 -20.80
C VAL A 142 -6.64 -24.70 -22.23
N ALA A 143 -6.41 -23.39 -22.39
CA ALA A 143 -6.19 -22.77 -23.69
C ALA A 143 -4.95 -23.35 -24.38
N ALA A 144 -3.84 -23.52 -23.65
CA ALA A 144 -2.60 -24.11 -24.16
C ALA A 144 -2.77 -25.58 -24.60
N LEU A 145 -3.48 -26.39 -23.81
CA LEU A 145 -3.75 -27.80 -24.14
C LEU A 145 -4.72 -27.96 -25.31
N ARG A 146 -5.62 -26.98 -25.52
CA ARG A 146 -6.59 -26.96 -26.63
C ARG A 146 -6.25 -25.95 -27.72
N ARG A 147 -4.96 -25.71 -27.94
CA ARG A 147 -4.44 -24.72 -28.89
C ARG A 147 -5.16 -24.79 -30.25
N GLY A 148 -5.61 -23.65 -30.74
CA GLY A 148 -6.27 -23.51 -32.04
C GLY A 148 -7.77 -23.86 -32.06
N SER A 149 -8.30 -24.42 -30.97
CA SER A 149 -9.73 -24.72 -30.83
C SER A 149 -10.57 -23.46 -30.56
N ILE A 150 -11.90 -23.59 -30.66
CA ILE A 150 -12.84 -22.53 -30.30
C ILE A 150 -12.71 -22.16 -28.81
N VAL A 151 -12.39 -23.14 -27.95
CA VAL A 151 -12.22 -22.91 -26.50
C VAL A 151 -11.02 -22.00 -26.23
N ASP A 152 -9.87 -22.30 -26.85
CA ASP A 152 -8.67 -21.46 -26.78
C ASP A 152 -8.98 -20.03 -27.25
N ARG A 153 -9.53 -19.88 -28.46
CA ARG A 153 -9.88 -18.55 -29.00
C ARG A 153 -10.87 -17.80 -28.12
N GLY A 154 -11.85 -18.49 -27.54
CA GLY A 154 -12.84 -17.90 -26.63
C GLY A 154 -12.21 -17.37 -25.35
N LEU A 155 -11.37 -18.18 -24.69
CA LEU A 155 -10.68 -17.79 -23.46
C LEU A 155 -9.71 -16.62 -23.70
N VAL A 156 -8.91 -16.67 -24.77
CA VAL A 156 -7.99 -15.59 -25.12
C VAL A 156 -8.74 -14.31 -25.48
N SER A 157 -9.82 -14.39 -26.25
CA SER A 157 -10.63 -13.21 -26.60
C SER A 157 -11.26 -12.57 -25.37
N LEU A 158 -11.81 -13.39 -24.46
CA LEU A 158 -12.38 -12.92 -23.20
C LEU A 158 -11.32 -12.24 -22.32
N ALA A 159 -10.14 -12.84 -22.20
CA ALA A 159 -9.03 -12.27 -21.44
C ALA A 159 -8.62 -10.89 -22.01
N LEU A 160 -8.45 -10.78 -23.33
CA LEU A 160 -8.11 -9.51 -23.99
C LEU A 160 -9.17 -8.42 -23.75
N VAL A 161 -10.46 -8.79 -23.79
CA VAL A 161 -11.55 -7.85 -23.49
C VAL A 161 -11.48 -7.38 -22.04
N LEU A 162 -11.33 -8.31 -21.08
CA LEU A 162 -11.24 -7.96 -19.65
C LEU A 162 -10.02 -7.07 -19.35
N TYR A 163 -8.87 -7.36 -19.96
CA TYR A 163 -7.65 -6.56 -19.80
C TYR A 163 -7.77 -5.15 -20.39
N SER A 164 -8.62 -4.98 -21.41
CA SER A 164 -8.83 -3.68 -22.06
C SER A 164 -9.56 -2.67 -21.15
N PHE A 165 -10.28 -3.15 -20.13
CA PHE A 165 -10.98 -2.28 -19.19
C PHE A 165 -10.08 -1.91 -18.00
N PRO A 166 -10.09 -0.64 -17.54
CA PRO A 166 -9.42 -0.26 -16.31
C PRO A 166 -9.94 -1.05 -15.10
N ALA A 167 -9.04 -1.42 -14.19
CA ALA A 167 -9.39 -2.23 -13.02
C ALA A 167 -10.53 -1.63 -12.16
N PHE A 168 -10.52 -0.30 -11.98
CA PHE A 168 -11.57 0.39 -11.23
C PHE A 168 -12.94 0.30 -11.92
N PHE A 169 -12.96 0.20 -13.24
CA PHE A 169 -14.20 0.11 -14.02
C PHE A 169 -14.84 -1.27 -13.85
N ILE A 170 -14.04 -2.34 -13.97
CA ILE A 170 -14.50 -3.70 -13.68
C ILE A 170 -14.99 -3.80 -12.23
N ALA A 171 -14.21 -3.30 -11.27
CA ALA A 171 -14.61 -3.30 -9.87
C ALA A 171 -15.94 -2.56 -9.62
N LEU A 172 -16.13 -1.42 -10.29
CA LEU A 172 -17.37 -0.63 -10.20
C LEU A 172 -18.57 -1.35 -10.82
N LEU A 173 -18.40 -1.98 -11.99
CA LEU A 173 -19.46 -2.79 -12.61
C LEU A 173 -19.82 -3.98 -11.72
N MET A 174 -18.82 -4.68 -11.20
CA MET A 174 -19.04 -5.79 -10.28
C MET A 174 -19.81 -5.32 -9.03
N TYR A 175 -19.40 -4.23 -8.40
CA TYR A 175 -20.11 -3.65 -7.26
C TYR A 175 -21.56 -3.28 -7.60
N ASN A 176 -21.77 -2.55 -8.70
CA ASN A 176 -23.11 -2.10 -9.08
C ASN A 176 -24.05 -3.29 -9.35
N TYR A 177 -23.65 -4.23 -10.21
CA TYR A 177 -24.54 -5.33 -10.58
C TYR A 177 -24.62 -6.44 -9.53
N LEU A 178 -23.48 -6.96 -9.05
CA LEU A 178 -23.48 -8.11 -8.13
C LEU A 178 -23.90 -7.73 -6.71
N SER A 179 -23.56 -6.53 -6.25
CA SER A 179 -23.90 -6.12 -4.87
C SER A 179 -25.19 -5.31 -4.80
N THR A 180 -25.35 -4.27 -5.63
CA THR A 180 -26.48 -3.34 -5.46
C THR A 180 -27.74 -3.76 -6.22
N GLN A 181 -27.64 -4.12 -7.50
CA GLN A 181 -28.82 -4.40 -8.34
C GLN A 181 -29.39 -5.79 -8.08
N TRP A 182 -28.52 -6.81 -8.13
CA TRP A 182 -28.96 -8.21 -8.02
C TRP A 182 -28.95 -8.74 -6.59
N GLY A 183 -28.28 -8.05 -5.66
CA GLY A 183 -28.18 -8.47 -4.26
C GLY A 183 -27.53 -9.86 -4.08
N LEU A 184 -26.73 -10.31 -5.05
CA LEU A 184 -26.06 -11.62 -5.01
C LEU A 184 -24.97 -11.66 -3.94
N LEU A 185 -24.27 -10.53 -3.76
CA LEU A 185 -23.19 -10.40 -2.79
C LEU A 185 -23.44 -9.21 -1.86
N PRO A 186 -23.12 -9.34 -0.56
CA PRO A 186 -23.20 -8.19 0.34
C PRO A 186 -22.21 -7.10 -0.08
N PRO A 187 -22.46 -5.83 0.32
CA PRO A 187 -21.50 -4.75 0.10
C PRO A 187 -20.13 -5.10 0.68
N PRO A 188 -19.01 -4.77 -0.01
CA PRO A 188 -17.68 -5.10 0.46
C PRO A 188 -17.39 -4.48 1.84
N ALA A 189 -17.04 -5.32 2.80
CA ALA A 189 -16.68 -4.92 4.15
C ALA A 189 -15.61 -5.88 4.68
N TYR A 190 -14.62 -5.35 5.40
CA TYR A 190 -13.61 -6.18 6.04
C TYR A 190 -14.04 -6.55 7.46
N VAL A 191 -14.13 -7.84 7.73
CA VAL A 191 -14.25 -8.44 9.07
C VAL A 191 -13.02 -9.32 9.27
N SER A 192 -12.44 -9.36 10.47
CA SER A 192 -11.28 -10.22 10.71
C SER A 192 -11.62 -11.69 10.47
N ILE A 193 -10.69 -12.44 9.86
CA ILE A 193 -10.84 -13.89 9.67
C ILE A 193 -10.99 -14.63 11.01
N PHE A 194 -10.42 -14.07 12.08
CA PHE A 194 -10.50 -14.64 13.43
C PHE A 194 -11.86 -14.41 14.11
N ASP A 195 -12.63 -13.40 13.66
CA ASP A 195 -13.94 -13.10 14.21
C ASP A 195 -15.03 -13.90 13.49
N SER A 196 -14.99 -13.90 12.15
CA SER A 196 -15.95 -14.65 11.33
C SER A 196 -15.37 -14.96 9.95
N PRO A 197 -14.95 -16.23 9.69
CA PRO A 197 -14.43 -16.62 8.39
C PRO A 197 -15.44 -16.44 7.24
N THR A 198 -16.73 -16.61 7.52
CA THR A 198 -17.79 -16.48 6.51
C THR A 198 -18.00 -15.03 6.10
N GLN A 199 -18.11 -14.11 7.05
CA GLN A 199 -18.25 -12.67 6.77
C GLN A 199 -16.97 -12.10 6.15
N TRP A 200 -15.80 -12.56 6.60
CA TRP A 200 -14.51 -12.24 5.99
C TRP A 200 -14.48 -12.62 4.50
N ALA A 201 -14.86 -13.85 4.15
CA ALA A 201 -14.86 -14.30 2.76
C ALA A 201 -15.91 -13.56 1.92
N GLN A 202 -17.14 -13.40 2.43
CA GLN A 202 -18.22 -12.73 1.70
C GLN A 202 -17.92 -11.26 1.42
N GLY A 203 -17.39 -10.53 2.41
CA GLY A 203 -17.08 -9.12 2.28
C GLY A 203 -15.86 -8.84 1.39
N LEU A 204 -14.99 -9.83 1.19
CA LEU A 204 -13.80 -9.72 0.34
C LEU A 204 -13.90 -10.38 -1.03
N LEU A 205 -14.94 -11.18 -1.28
CA LEU A 205 -15.12 -11.91 -2.54
C LEU A 205 -15.13 -10.99 -3.76
N LEU A 206 -15.83 -9.86 -3.67
CA LEU A 206 -15.94 -8.90 -4.76
C LEU A 206 -14.60 -8.21 -5.07
N PRO A 207 -13.85 -7.69 -4.08
CA PRO A 207 -12.46 -7.29 -4.26
C PRO A 207 -11.56 -8.38 -4.83
N TRP A 208 -11.69 -9.64 -4.37
CA TRP A 208 -10.87 -10.74 -4.87
C TRP A 208 -11.13 -11.02 -6.35
N LEU A 209 -12.39 -11.11 -6.77
CA LEU A 209 -12.75 -11.32 -8.16
C LEU A 209 -12.33 -10.14 -9.06
N SER A 210 -12.46 -8.93 -8.55
CA SER A 210 -12.06 -7.71 -9.26
C SER A 210 -10.54 -7.70 -9.52
N LEU A 211 -9.73 -8.03 -8.51
CA LEU A 211 -8.27 -8.10 -8.67
C LEU A 211 -7.86 -9.33 -9.47
N ALA A 212 -8.46 -10.49 -9.23
CA ALA A 212 -8.13 -11.73 -9.93
C ALA A 212 -8.39 -11.63 -11.43
N SER A 213 -9.51 -11.03 -11.85
CA SER A 213 -9.84 -10.85 -13.27
C SER A 213 -8.81 -10.00 -14.02
N LEU A 214 -8.26 -8.97 -13.38
CA LEU A 214 -7.22 -8.12 -13.95
C LEU A 214 -5.92 -8.90 -14.19
N PHE A 215 -5.44 -9.63 -13.18
CA PHE A 215 -4.17 -10.36 -13.27
C PHE A 215 -4.31 -11.65 -14.11
N ALA A 216 -5.49 -12.25 -14.16
CA ALA A 216 -5.75 -13.48 -14.91
C ALA A 216 -5.67 -13.26 -16.42
N ALA A 217 -5.91 -12.04 -16.87
CA ALA A 217 -5.82 -11.67 -18.27
C ALA A 217 -4.41 -11.25 -18.72
N ALA A 218 -3.51 -10.96 -17.77
CA ALA A 218 -2.14 -10.51 -18.04
C ALA A 218 -1.13 -11.66 -18.22
N TYR A 219 -1.51 -12.90 -17.88
CA TYR A 219 -0.66 -14.10 -17.89
C TYR A 219 -1.36 -15.25 -18.61
#